data_AF-A0A0Q4CEC7-F1
#
_entry.id   AF-A0A0Q4CEC7-F1
#
_cell.length_a   1.000
_cell.length_b   1.000
_cell.length_c   1.000
_cell.angle_alpha   90.00
_cell.angle_beta   90.00
_cell.angle_gamma   90.00
#
_symmetry.space_group_name_H-M   'P 1'
#
loop_
_entity.id
_entity.type
_entity.pdbx_description
1 polymer ?
#
loop_
_entity_poly.entity_id
_entity_poly.type
_entity_poly.pdbx_seq_one_letter_code
_entity_poly.pdbx_strand_id
1 'polypeptide(L)'
;MKKYILILAFLSAARYSSQVGIGVASPVEKLEVAGSVAIGQSVTISPTDYVNNPAGFTILGTDPLSSIVGGEVLSVGNLYTPLTIQPYSITNIYRDDLNDLNLNIPTDKYFVKIANFEAIPNSGNNGIYSPVANPVTNTDRGHFTLSIFESGTNWHLNIAYPTLNTENTSDRYNYNFDIIIYSKRFYKDLGIVTYDLQGSNSGAAPAAPSGI
;
A
#
# COMPACT_ATOMS: atom_id res chain seq x y z
N MET A 1 -46.50 -34.72 -53.57
CA MET A 1 -46.58 -33.39 -52.90
C MET A 1 -46.25 -33.46 -51.40
N LYS A 2 -46.82 -34.40 -50.62
CA LYS A 2 -46.53 -34.55 -49.17
C LYS A 2 -45.06 -34.82 -48.79
N LYS A 3 -44.30 -35.57 -49.61
CA LYS A 3 -42.87 -35.88 -49.35
C LYS A 3 -41.95 -34.66 -49.45
N TYR A 4 -42.27 -33.68 -50.29
CA TYR A 4 -41.45 -32.49 -50.49
C TYR A 4 -41.67 -31.44 -49.40
N ILE A 5 -42.85 -31.41 -48.78
CA ILE A 5 -43.17 -30.52 -47.65
C ILE A 5 -42.36 -30.91 -46.40
N LEU A 6 -42.19 -32.21 -46.14
CA LEU A 6 -41.40 -32.70 -45.00
C LEU A 6 -39.91 -32.37 -45.14
N ILE A 7 -39.38 -32.45 -46.37
CA ILE A 7 -37.99 -32.09 -46.68
C ILE A 7 -37.79 -30.57 -46.55
N LEU A 8 -38.75 -29.75 -47.01
CA LEU A 8 -38.67 -28.30 -46.87
C LEU A 8 -38.75 -27.86 -45.39
N ALA A 9 -39.58 -28.53 -44.58
CA ALA A 9 -39.66 -28.30 -43.14
C ALA A 9 -38.33 -28.67 -42.43
N PHE A 10 -37.70 -29.79 -42.77
CA PHE A 10 -36.41 -30.19 -42.22
C PHE A 10 -35.26 -29.25 -42.62
N LEU A 11 -35.24 -28.75 -43.86
CA LEU A 11 -34.24 -27.77 -44.31
C LEU A 11 -34.44 -26.39 -43.66
N SER A 12 -35.66 -26.03 -43.27
CA SER A 12 -35.94 -24.79 -42.54
C SER A 12 -35.59 -24.86 -41.05
N ALA A 13 -35.65 -26.05 -40.44
CA ALA A 13 -35.28 -26.29 -39.04
C ALA A 13 -33.75 -26.30 -38.82
N ALA A 14 -32.96 -26.67 -39.83
CA ALA A 14 -31.49 -26.70 -39.75
C ALA A 14 -30.84 -25.30 -39.71
N ARG A 15 -31.62 -24.21 -39.82
CA ARG A 15 -31.12 -22.83 -39.71
C ARG A 15 -31.18 -22.26 -38.30
N TYR A 16 -31.67 -23.01 -37.32
CA TYR A 16 -31.69 -22.59 -35.93
C TYR A 16 -30.46 -23.13 -35.20
N SER A 17 -29.63 -22.20 -34.74
CA SER A 17 -28.70 -22.36 -33.60
C SER A 17 -27.27 -22.86 -33.88
N SER A 18 -26.49 -22.07 -34.62
CA SER A 18 -25.03 -22.00 -34.41
C SER A 18 -24.58 -20.54 -34.30
N GLN A 19 -25.00 -19.86 -33.24
CA GLN A 19 -24.48 -18.54 -32.91
C GLN A 19 -23.34 -18.70 -31.90
N VAL A 20 -22.13 -18.88 -32.43
CA VAL A 20 -20.88 -18.76 -31.65
C VAL A 20 -20.52 -17.26 -31.64
N GLY A 21 -20.29 -16.70 -30.45
CA GLY A 21 -20.49 -15.27 -30.21
C GLY A 21 -19.40 -14.32 -30.75
N ILE A 22 -19.85 -13.32 -31.53
CA ILE A 22 -19.62 -11.86 -31.44
C ILE A 22 -20.93 -11.22 -31.94
N GLY A 23 -21.51 -10.23 -31.24
CA GLY A 23 -22.72 -9.51 -31.71
C GLY A 23 -24.06 -10.22 -31.48
N VAL A 24 -24.11 -11.22 -30.60
CA VAL A 24 -25.31 -12.02 -30.28
C VAL A 24 -25.76 -11.70 -28.85
N ALA A 25 -27.07 -11.48 -28.65
CA ALA A 25 -27.62 -11.12 -27.33
C ALA A 25 -27.52 -12.24 -26.29
N SER A 26 -27.59 -13.50 -26.74
CA SER A 26 -27.49 -14.70 -25.90
C SER A 26 -26.61 -15.75 -26.58
N PRO A 27 -25.28 -15.57 -26.62
CA PRO A 27 -24.39 -16.49 -27.32
C PRO A 27 -24.28 -17.82 -26.54
N VAL A 28 -24.06 -18.92 -27.27
CA VAL A 28 -23.82 -20.23 -26.65
C VAL A 28 -22.45 -20.28 -25.97
N GLU A 29 -21.48 -19.54 -26.51
CA GLU A 29 -20.13 -19.41 -25.96
C GLU A 29 -19.70 -17.94 -25.94
N LYS A 30 -18.97 -17.54 -24.89
CA LYS A 30 -18.35 -16.20 -24.80
C LYS A 30 -17.09 -16.16 -25.66
N LEU A 31 -16.68 -14.96 -26.08
CA LEU A 31 -15.40 -14.77 -26.77
C LEU A 31 -14.25 -15.12 -25.82
N GLU A 32 -13.50 -16.15 -26.17
CA GLU A 32 -12.23 -16.51 -25.54
C GLU A 32 -11.10 -16.20 -26.53
N VAL A 33 -10.06 -15.50 -26.08
CA VAL A 33 -8.89 -15.19 -26.90
C VAL A 33 -7.66 -15.83 -26.27
N ALA A 34 -7.15 -16.87 -26.92
CA ALA A 34 -5.86 -17.45 -26.60
C ALA A 34 -4.75 -16.59 -27.22
N GLY A 35 -4.27 -15.58 -26.48
CA GLY A 35 -3.21 -14.67 -26.92
C GLY A 35 -3.49 -13.22 -26.55
N SER A 36 -3.10 -12.28 -27.41
CA SER A 36 -3.27 -10.84 -27.19
C SER A 36 -4.48 -10.29 -27.93
N VAL A 37 -5.18 -9.32 -27.32
CA VAL A 37 -6.27 -8.56 -27.93
C VAL A 37 -5.83 -7.11 -28.10
N ALA A 38 -6.06 -6.53 -29.29
CA ALA A 38 -5.91 -5.11 -29.54
C ALA A 38 -7.30 -4.44 -29.59
N ILE A 39 -7.51 -3.39 -28.80
CA ILE A 39 -8.79 -2.67 -28.70
C ILE A 39 -8.58 -1.24 -29.17
N GLY A 40 -9.27 -0.84 -30.24
CA GLY A 40 -9.01 0.42 -30.94
C GLY A 40 -9.60 1.68 -30.31
N GLN A 41 -10.62 1.57 -29.45
CA GLN A 41 -11.30 2.74 -28.85
C GLN A 41 -11.47 2.61 -27.35
N SER A 42 -12.35 1.71 -26.90
CA SER A 42 -12.67 1.56 -25.47
C SER A 42 -13.01 0.11 -25.14
N VAL A 43 -12.62 -0.32 -23.95
CA VAL A 43 -13.06 -1.57 -23.33
C VAL A 43 -13.85 -1.24 -22.08
N THR A 44 -15.04 -1.81 -21.95
CA THR A 44 -15.83 -1.71 -20.73
C THR A 44 -15.77 -3.05 -20.02
N ILE A 45 -15.08 -3.09 -18.89
CA ILE A 45 -15.12 -4.22 -17.98
C ILE A 45 -16.21 -3.90 -16.96
N SER A 46 -17.33 -4.62 -17.03
CA SER A 46 -18.42 -4.49 -16.05
C SER A 46 -18.15 -5.47 -14.91
N PRO A 47 -17.77 -5.01 -13.70
CA PRO A 47 -17.60 -5.89 -12.54
C PRO A 47 -18.97 -6.24 -11.97
N THR A 48 -19.84 -6.87 -12.76
CA THR A 48 -21.20 -7.23 -12.32
C THR A 48 -21.23 -8.43 -11.36
N ASP A 49 -20.11 -9.12 -11.18
CA ASP A 49 -19.93 -10.16 -10.16
C ASP A 49 -18.90 -9.74 -9.11
N TYR A 50 -18.97 -8.48 -8.63
CA TYR A 50 -18.25 -8.09 -7.41
C TYR A 50 -18.89 -8.79 -6.21
N VAL A 51 -18.49 -10.03 -5.96
CA VAL A 51 -18.72 -10.67 -4.67
C VAL A 51 -17.88 -9.88 -3.68
N ASN A 52 -18.52 -9.18 -2.73
CA ASN A 52 -17.87 -8.46 -1.64
C ASN A 52 -16.99 -9.43 -0.83
N ASN A 53 -15.78 -9.71 -1.32
CA ASN A 53 -14.77 -10.48 -0.62
C ASN A 53 -13.73 -9.50 -0.09
N PRO A 54 -13.62 -9.34 1.24
CA PRO A 54 -12.61 -8.48 1.87
C PRO A 54 -11.16 -8.84 1.51
N ALA A 55 -10.93 -10.03 0.92
CA ALA A 55 -9.60 -10.57 0.63
C ALA A 55 -9.10 -10.33 -0.81
N GLY A 56 -9.83 -9.64 -1.69
CA GLY A 56 -9.37 -9.42 -3.06
C GLY A 56 -10.06 -8.27 -3.78
N PHE A 57 -9.36 -7.16 -3.94
CA PHE A 57 -9.73 -6.12 -4.90
C PHE A 57 -8.88 -6.31 -6.16
N THR A 58 -9.48 -6.16 -7.34
CA THR A 58 -8.74 -6.12 -8.61
C THR A 58 -8.36 -4.67 -8.88
N ILE A 59 -7.07 -4.34 -8.90
CA ILE A 59 -6.60 -3.03 -9.40
C ILE A 59 -6.50 -3.11 -10.92
N LEU A 60 -7.15 -2.17 -11.60
CA LEU A 60 -6.95 -1.91 -13.02
C LEU A 60 -6.03 -0.69 -13.15
N GLY A 61 -4.79 -0.91 -13.59
CA GLY A 61 -3.87 0.16 -13.96
C GLY A 61 -4.01 0.49 -15.44
N THR A 62 -3.96 1.78 -15.79
CA THR A 62 -3.77 2.22 -17.17
C THR A 62 -2.43 2.94 -17.25
N ASP A 63 -1.64 2.67 -18.29
CA ASP A 63 -0.42 3.44 -18.57
C ASP A 63 -0.82 4.72 -19.34
N PRO A 64 -0.70 5.92 -18.74
CA PRO A 64 -1.11 7.16 -19.38
C PRO A 64 -0.22 7.58 -20.56
N LEU A 65 0.93 6.91 -20.79
CA LEU A 65 1.86 7.22 -21.88
C LEU A 65 1.72 6.29 -23.09
N SER A 66 0.84 5.28 -23.03
CA SER A 66 0.65 4.34 -24.13
C SER A 66 -0.27 4.92 -25.21
N SER A 67 0.25 5.10 -26.43
CA SER A 67 -0.47 5.68 -27.58
C SER A 67 -1.48 4.74 -28.25
N ILE A 68 -1.49 3.49 -27.82
CA ILE A 68 -2.50 2.46 -28.14
C ILE A 68 -3.10 2.12 -26.78
N VAL A 69 -4.42 1.93 -26.67
CA VAL A 69 -5.02 1.42 -25.43
C VAL A 69 -4.63 -0.06 -25.27
N GLY A 70 -3.35 -0.30 -25.02
CA GLY A 70 -2.74 -1.56 -24.60
C GLY A 70 -2.49 -1.50 -23.11
N GLY A 71 -3.48 -1.00 -22.35
CA GLY A 71 -3.49 -1.21 -20.91
C GLY A 71 -3.54 -2.71 -20.68
N GLU A 72 -2.39 -3.30 -20.40
CA GLU A 72 -2.31 -4.69 -19.98
C GLU A 72 -3.15 -4.79 -18.69
N VAL A 73 -4.28 -5.50 -18.77
CA VAL A 73 -5.10 -5.78 -17.60
C VAL A 73 -4.34 -6.81 -16.78
N LEU A 74 -3.43 -6.33 -15.94
CA LEU A 74 -2.75 -7.16 -14.97
C LEU A 74 -3.74 -7.46 -13.85
N SER A 75 -4.22 -8.71 -13.80
CA SER A 75 -4.78 -9.23 -12.56
C SER A 75 -3.64 -9.23 -11.54
N VAL A 76 -3.71 -8.34 -10.56
CA VAL A 76 -2.78 -8.31 -9.43
C VAL A 76 -3.13 -9.51 -8.54
N GLY A 77 -2.72 -10.70 -8.98
CA GLY A 77 -2.91 -11.93 -8.23
C GLY A 77 -2.20 -11.83 -6.89
N ASN A 78 -3.00 -11.95 -5.81
CA ASN A 78 -2.65 -12.24 -4.42
C ASN A 78 -1.15 -12.07 -4.07
N LEU A 79 -0.66 -10.83 -3.88
CA LEU A 79 0.42 -10.46 -2.94
C LEU A 79 0.98 -9.03 -3.14
N TYR A 80 0.48 -8.23 -4.10
CA TYR A 80 0.97 -6.86 -4.32
C TYR A 80 -0.12 -5.83 -4.09
N THR A 81 -0.56 -5.68 -2.84
CA THR A 81 -1.35 -4.50 -2.48
C THR A 81 -0.42 -3.27 -2.50
N PRO A 82 -0.84 -2.13 -3.07
CA PRO A 82 -0.01 -0.91 -3.06
C PRO A 82 0.36 -0.45 -1.65
N LEU A 83 -0.47 -0.82 -0.69
CA LEU A 83 -0.39 -0.53 0.73
C LEU A 83 -0.42 -1.86 1.50
N THR A 84 0.52 -2.05 2.40
CA THR A 84 0.54 -3.16 3.36
C THR A 84 0.77 -2.59 4.76
N ILE A 85 0.11 -3.15 5.77
CA ILE A 85 0.33 -2.78 7.18
C ILE A 85 0.99 -3.98 7.86
N GLN A 86 2.16 -3.76 8.44
CA GLN A 86 2.90 -4.76 9.22
C GLN A 86 2.96 -4.31 10.68
N PRO A 87 2.17 -4.94 11.57
CA PRO A 87 2.28 -4.73 13.01
C PRO A 87 3.60 -5.32 13.55
N TYR A 88 4.23 -4.60 14.48
CA TYR A 88 5.40 -5.01 15.24
C TYR A 88 5.11 -4.96 16.73
N SER A 89 5.66 -5.92 17.48
CA SER A 89 5.73 -5.90 18.93
C SER A 89 7.17 -6.20 19.34
N ILE A 90 7.86 -5.17 19.83
CA ILE A 90 9.26 -5.23 20.25
C ILE A 90 9.28 -5.27 21.77
N THR A 91 9.93 -6.27 22.35
CA THR A 91 9.92 -6.48 23.79
C THR A 91 11.28 -6.25 24.42
N ASN A 92 11.28 -5.97 25.71
CA ASN A 92 12.48 -5.87 26.54
C ASN A 92 13.49 -4.82 26.05
N ILE A 93 12.98 -3.69 25.56
CA ILE A 93 13.79 -2.52 25.20
C ILE A 93 14.45 -2.00 26.46
N TYR A 94 15.76 -1.72 26.38
CA TYR A 94 16.50 -1.15 27.50
C TYR A 94 15.97 0.26 27.78
N ARG A 95 15.41 0.47 28.97
CA ARG A 95 14.70 1.69 29.33
C ARG A 95 13.60 1.96 28.31
N ASP A 96 13.67 3.10 27.63
CA ASP A 96 12.67 3.62 26.70
C ASP A 96 13.30 4.10 25.37
N ASP A 97 14.45 3.54 24.98
CA ASP A 97 15.12 3.94 23.73
C ASP A 97 15.37 2.74 22.82
N LEU A 98 14.62 2.70 21.71
CA LEU A 98 14.89 1.84 20.57
C LEU A 98 15.74 2.62 19.57
N ASN A 99 17.06 2.57 19.72
CA ASN A 99 17.99 3.41 18.96
C ASN A 99 18.12 3.03 17.47
N ASP A 100 18.08 1.73 17.17
CA ASP A 100 18.21 1.21 15.81
C ASP A 100 17.58 -0.18 15.70
N LEU A 101 16.43 -0.25 15.02
CA LEU A 101 15.82 -1.49 14.59
C LEU A 101 15.84 -1.59 13.07
N ASN A 102 16.62 -2.51 12.53
CA ASN A 102 16.55 -2.89 11.12
C ASN A 102 15.24 -3.65 10.85
N LEU A 103 14.37 -3.07 10.01
CA LEU A 103 13.08 -3.67 9.67
C LEU A 103 13.20 -4.79 8.62
N ASN A 104 14.37 -4.93 8.00
CA ASN A 104 14.65 -5.81 6.87
C ASN A 104 13.71 -5.57 5.67
N ILE A 105 13.28 -4.31 5.51
CA ILE A 105 12.46 -3.84 4.39
C ILE A 105 13.37 -3.12 3.40
N PRO A 106 13.49 -3.58 2.14
CA PRO A 106 14.38 -2.98 1.16
C PRO A 106 13.99 -1.55 0.77
N THR A 107 14.96 -0.63 0.77
CA THR A 107 14.74 0.79 0.44
C THR A 107 14.50 1.01 -1.05
N ASP A 108 15.02 0.15 -1.92
CA ASP A 108 14.84 0.22 -3.37
C ASP A 108 13.41 -0.13 -3.83
N LYS A 109 12.69 -0.95 -3.04
CA LYS A 109 11.36 -1.48 -3.40
C LYS A 109 10.21 -0.79 -2.68
N TYR A 110 10.46 -0.21 -1.52
CA TYR A 110 9.41 0.32 -0.65
C TYR A 110 9.79 1.67 -0.06
N PHE A 111 8.78 2.48 0.23
CA PHE A 111 8.88 3.51 1.27
C PHE A 111 7.94 3.15 2.40
N VAL A 112 8.26 3.62 3.61
CA VAL A 112 7.61 3.16 4.83
C VAL A 112 7.28 4.33 5.76
N LYS A 113 6.27 4.13 6.60
CA LYS A 113 5.87 5.09 7.65
C LYS A 113 5.46 4.35 8.92
N ILE A 114 5.71 4.93 10.07
CA ILE A 114 5.30 4.41 11.37
C ILE A 114 3.90 4.95 11.72
N ALA A 115 3.06 4.11 12.31
CA ALA A 115 1.75 4.47 12.84
C ALA A 115 1.43 3.70 14.13
N ASN A 116 0.36 4.11 14.82
CA ASN A 116 -0.22 3.40 15.97
C ASN A 116 0.79 3.00 17.06
N PHE A 117 1.72 3.91 17.37
CA PHE A 117 2.75 3.67 18.38
C PHE A 117 2.16 3.65 19.80
N GLU A 118 2.57 2.65 20.57
CA GLU A 118 2.27 2.49 21.99
C GLU A 118 3.54 2.05 22.73
N ALA A 119 3.82 2.71 23.86
CA ALA A 119 4.89 2.35 24.77
C ALA A 119 4.32 1.71 26.05
N ILE A 120 4.67 0.46 26.31
CA ILE A 120 4.19 -0.32 27.45
C ILE A 120 5.33 -0.56 28.44
N PRO A 121 5.28 0.01 29.65
CA PRO A 121 6.27 -0.29 30.68
C PRO A 121 6.14 -1.75 31.16
N ASN A 122 7.27 -2.41 31.42
CA ASN A 122 7.26 -3.67 32.15
C ASN A 122 6.82 -3.46 33.60
N SER A 123 6.25 -4.51 34.19
CA SER A 123 5.79 -4.48 35.58
C SER A 123 6.89 -4.01 36.52
N GLY A 124 6.59 -2.99 37.33
CA GLY A 124 7.54 -2.38 38.27
C GLY A 124 8.25 -1.12 37.76
N ASN A 125 8.12 -0.75 36.49
CA ASN A 125 8.62 0.55 36.01
C ASN A 125 7.69 1.69 36.46
N ASN A 126 8.26 2.76 37.00
CA ASN A 126 7.52 3.94 37.47
C ASN A 126 7.22 4.99 36.37
N GLY A 127 7.54 4.68 35.10
CA GLY A 127 7.36 5.59 33.97
C GLY A 127 8.65 6.31 33.54
N ILE A 128 8.50 7.24 32.60
CA ILE A 128 9.59 8.12 32.13
C ILE A 128 9.78 9.21 33.18
N TYR A 129 11.00 9.35 33.69
CA TYR A 129 11.30 10.27 34.77
C TYR A 129 11.68 11.65 34.22
N SER A 130 10.99 12.68 34.69
CA SER A 130 11.41 14.08 34.48
C SER A 130 12.25 14.51 35.68
N PRO A 131 13.55 14.80 35.51
CA PRO A 131 14.45 15.09 36.62
C PRO A 131 14.30 16.52 37.11
N VAL A 132 13.06 16.97 37.41
CA VAL A 132 12.81 18.07 38.33
C VAL A 132 11.40 17.91 38.93
N ALA A 133 11.30 17.14 40.00
CA ALA A 133 10.19 17.29 40.96
C ALA A 133 10.35 18.61 41.72
N ASN A 134 10.24 19.75 41.03
CA ASN A 134 9.84 21.01 41.65
C ASN A 134 8.33 21.16 41.36
N PRO A 135 7.44 21.17 42.37
CA PRO A 135 6.03 20.79 42.15
C PRO A 135 5.17 21.72 41.29
N VAL A 136 5.71 22.79 40.67
CA VAL A 136 4.84 23.85 40.13
C VAL A 136 5.32 24.53 38.83
N THR A 137 6.52 24.29 38.29
CA THR A 137 7.02 25.14 37.17
C THR A 137 7.58 24.44 35.94
N ASN A 138 7.76 23.12 35.93
CA ASN A 138 8.30 22.43 34.75
C ASN A 138 7.20 21.64 34.04
N THR A 139 6.62 22.23 32.99
CA THR A 139 5.59 21.61 32.15
C THR A 139 6.17 20.72 31.06
N ASP A 140 7.50 20.67 30.93
CA ASP A 140 8.15 19.96 29.84
C ASP A 140 8.20 18.45 30.14
N ARG A 141 7.13 17.79 29.70
CA ARG A 141 7.00 16.33 29.69
C ARG A 141 7.59 15.74 28.42
N GLY A 142 8.53 16.45 27.78
CA GLY A 142 9.26 16.11 26.55
C GLY A 142 8.40 15.44 25.48
N HIS A 143 9.02 14.68 24.59
CA HIS A 143 8.33 13.98 23.51
C HIS A 143 9.12 12.79 23.01
N PHE A 144 8.42 11.77 22.54
CA PHE A 144 9.03 10.72 21.75
C PHE A 144 9.41 11.26 20.37
N THR A 145 10.61 10.91 19.94
CA THR A 145 11.05 11.08 18.55
C THR A 145 10.91 9.74 17.86
N LEU A 146 10.10 9.71 16.79
CA LEU A 146 9.93 8.57 15.92
C LEU A 146 10.59 8.89 14.58
N SER A 147 11.67 8.19 14.26
CA SER A 147 12.44 8.40 13.03
C SER A 147 12.53 7.11 12.25
N ILE A 148 12.19 7.17 10.97
CA ILE A 148 12.42 6.09 10.01
C ILE A 148 13.41 6.59 8.98
N PHE A 149 14.48 5.83 8.74
CA PHE A 149 15.60 6.29 7.92
C PHE A 149 16.22 5.12 7.15
N GLU A 150 16.88 5.44 6.05
CA GLU A 150 17.62 4.47 5.27
C GLU A 150 18.98 4.22 5.93
N SER A 151 19.35 2.95 6.13
CA SER A 151 20.70 2.55 6.55
C SER A 151 21.13 1.36 5.70
N GLY A 152 22.14 1.56 4.86
CA GLY A 152 22.51 0.59 3.82
C GLY A 152 21.37 0.37 2.83
N THR A 153 20.93 -0.88 2.68
CA THR A 153 19.86 -1.27 1.74
C THR A 153 18.49 -1.46 2.40
N ASN A 154 18.37 -1.19 3.70
CA ASN A 154 17.16 -1.44 4.47
C ASN A 154 16.66 -0.20 5.20
N TRP A 155 15.35 -0.18 5.47
CA TRP A 155 14.74 0.78 6.37
C TRP A 155 15.02 0.41 7.83
N HIS A 156 15.45 1.42 8.59
CA HIS A 156 15.74 1.35 10.01
C HIS A 156 14.81 2.29 10.78
N LEU A 157 14.56 1.95 12.04
CA LEU A 157 13.67 2.66 12.93
C LEU A 157 14.41 3.07 14.20
N ASN A 158 14.25 4.34 14.59
CA ASN A 158 14.58 4.85 15.90
C ASN A 158 13.30 5.37 16.58
N ILE A 159 13.01 4.87 17.78
CA ILE A 159 11.97 5.41 18.66
C ILE A 159 12.63 5.66 20.01
N ALA A 160 12.85 6.92 20.33
CA ALA A 160 13.60 7.32 21.52
C ALA A 160 12.98 8.53 22.18
N TYR A 161 13.30 8.69 23.45
CA TYR A 161 12.97 9.88 24.21
C TYR A 161 14.25 10.69 24.42
N PRO A 162 14.57 11.68 23.55
CA PRO A 162 15.91 12.26 23.51
C PRO A 162 16.28 13.10 24.75
N THR A 163 15.30 13.62 25.49
CA THR A 163 15.54 14.59 26.58
C THR A 163 15.39 14.01 27.99
N LEU A 164 14.71 12.88 28.14
CA LEU A 164 14.45 12.21 29.42
C LEU A 164 14.82 10.74 29.31
N ASN A 165 14.75 10.02 30.42
CA ASN A 165 14.94 8.59 30.47
C ASN A 165 14.08 8.03 31.61
N THR A 166 13.92 6.71 31.67
CA THR A 166 13.36 6.04 32.87
C THR A 166 14.15 6.37 34.15
N GLU A 167 13.57 6.18 35.34
CA GLU A 167 14.29 6.43 36.60
C GLU A 167 15.46 5.45 36.80
N ASN A 168 15.24 4.15 36.51
CA ASN A 168 16.23 3.10 36.74
C ASN A 168 16.76 2.52 35.43
N THR A 169 18.04 2.13 35.42
CA THR A 169 18.65 1.41 34.30
C THR A 169 18.16 -0.04 34.17
N SER A 170 17.48 -0.56 35.18
CA SER A 170 16.80 -1.86 35.15
C SER A 170 15.46 -1.81 34.42
N ASP A 171 14.90 -0.62 34.20
CA ASP A 171 13.57 -0.47 33.59
C ASP A 171 13.59 -0.97 32.14
N ARG A 172 12.47 -1.56 31.72
CA ARG A 172 12.30 -2.13 30.38
C ARG A 172 10.96 -1.80 29.77
N TYR A 173 10.92 -1.49 28.48
CA TYR A 173 9.67 -1.23 27.77
C TYR A 173 9.42 -2.25 26.65
N ASN A 174 8.14 -2.42 26.32
CA ASN A 174 7.71 -3.10 25.11
C ASN A 174 6.99 -2.08 24.22
N TYR A 175 7.31 -2.05 22.93
CA TYR A 175 6.72 -1.15 21.96
C TYR A 175 5.85 -1.92 20.98
N ASN A 176 4.63 -1.43 20.79
CA ASN A 176 3.77 -1.84 19.68
C ASN A 176 3.68 -0.70 18.69
N PHE A 177 3.79 -0.99 17.40
CA PHE A 177 3.59 -0.01 16.33
C PHE A 177 3.31 -0.73 15.02
N ASP A 178 2.76 0.01 14.06
CA ASP A 178 2.54 -0.46 12.71
C ASP A 178 3.55 0.20 11.77
N ILE A 179 4.11 -0.60 10.84
CA ILE A 179 4.80 -0.08 9.68
C ILE A 179 3.85 -0.15 8.49
N ILE A 180 3.50 1.01 7.96
CA ILE A 180 2.80 1.16 6.70
C ILE A 180 3.83 1.08 5.59
N ILE A 181 3.70 0.08 4.73
CA ILE A 181 4.62 -0.23 3.64
C ILE A 181 3.94 0.09 2.33
N TYR A 182 4.55 0.97 1.54
CA TYR A 182 4.09 1.31 0.21
C TYR A 182 5.06 0.80 -0.84
N SER A 183 4.54 0.08 -1.83
CA SER A 183 5.37 -0.38 -2.94
C SER A 183 5.71 0.78 -3.87
N LYS A 184 7.02 0.94 -4.13
CA LYS A 184 7.55 1.87 -5.14
C LYS A 184 7.14 1.52 -6.58
N ARG A 185 6.35 0.46 -6.80
CA ARG A 185 5.72 0.18 -8.10
C ARG A 185 4.48 1.03 -8.36
N PHE A 186 3.82 1.54 -7.31
CA PHE A 186 2.54 2.25 -7.42
C PHE A 186 2.63 3.71 -6.96
N TYR A 187 3.83 4.25 -6.81
CA TYR A 187 4.06 5.65 -6.44
C TYR A 187 4.55 6.45 -7.64
N LYS A 188 4.21 7.74 -7.63
CA LYS A 188 4.75 8.71 -8.59
C LYS A 188 5.87 9.47 -7.89
N ASP A 189 7.11 9.26 -8.34
CA ASP A 189 8.23 10.09 -7.92
C ASP A 189 8.16 11.45 -8.63
N LEU A 190 8.09 12.53 -7.86
CA LEU A 190 8.08 13.91 -8.37
C LEU A 190 9.49 14.52 -8.45
N GLY A 191 10.52 13.75 -8.09
CA GLY A 191 11.91 14.19 -8.05
C GLY A 191 12.28 14.93 -6.76
N ILE A 192 13.56 15.30 -6.65
CA ILE A 192 14.12 15.98 -5.48
C ILE A 192 13.95 17.50 -5.63
N VAL A 193 13.35 18.13 -4.62
CA VAL A 193 13.36 19.60 -4.48
C VAL A 193 14.51 19.99 -3.55
N THR A 194 15.48 20.76 -4.06
CA THR A 194 16.62 21.25 -3.27
C THR A 194 16.40 22.71 -2.88
N TYR A 195 16.65 23.05 -1.61
CA TYR A 195 16.52 24.41 -1.10
C TYR A 195 17.54 24.65 0.03
N ASP A 196 18.15 25.84 0.05
CA ASP A 196 19.18 26.24 1.01
C ASP A 196 18.57 27.15 2.10
N LEU A 197 18.70 26.74 3.36
CA LEU A 197 18.24 27.51 4.53
C LEU A 197 19.18 28.64 4.95
N GLN A 198 20.32 28.83 4.27
CA GLN A 198 21.30 29.89 4.54
C GLN A 198 21.76 29.92 6.01
N GLY A 199 21.91 28.73 6.61
CA GLY A 199 22.31 28.57 8.02
C GLY A 199 21.18 28.67 9.06
N SER A 200 19.91 28.77 8.64
CA SER A 200 18.76 28.73 9.56
C SER A 200 18.32 27.29 9.90
N ASN A 201 17.77 27.09 11.11
CA ASN A 201 17.15 25.83 11.56
C ASN A 201 15.66 25.72 11.19
N SER A 202 15.11 26.73 10.51
CA SER A 202 13.71 26.78 10.10
C SER A 202 13.56 27.51 8.75
N GLY A 203 12.56 27.12 7.97
CA GLY A 203 12.27 27.73 6.68
C GLY A 203 11.04 27.13 6.02
N ALA A 204 10.73 27.61 4.82
CA ALA A 204 9.65 27.10 3.98
C ALA A 204 10.22 26.70 2.62
N ALA A 205 9.64 25.64 2.02
CA ALA A 205 9.95 25.29 0.64
C ALA A 205 9.54 26.44 -0.30
N PRO A 206 10.30 26.73 -1.37
CA PRO A 206 10.04 27.87 -2.25
C PRO A 206 8.73 27.75 -3.04
N ALA A 207 8.27 26.52 -3.31
CA ALA A 207 6.99 26.23 -3.95
C ALA A 207 6.52 24.81 -3.57
N ALA A 208 5.21 24.55 -3.75
CA ALA A 208 4.67 23.20 -3.68
C ALA A 208 5.22 22.33 -4.84
N PRO A 209 5.38 21.00 -4.65
CA PRO A 209 5.77 20.10 -5.74
C PRO A 209 4.80 20.20 -6.92
N SER A 210 5.32 20.22 -8.15
CA SER A 210 4.47 20.21 -9.35
C SER A 210 3.89 18.82 -9.60
N GLY A 211 2.57 18.71 -9.75
CA GLY A 211 1.91 17.45 -10.13
C GLY A 211 1.44 16.57 -8.96
N ILE A 212 1.22 17.18 -7.78
CA ILE A 212 0.31 16.71 -6.72
C ILE A 212 -1.13 17.10 -7.02
#